data_AF-A0A535DJQ0-F1
#
_entry.id   AF-A0A535DJQ0-F1
#
_cell.length_a   1.000
_cell.length_b   1.000
_cell.length_c   1.000
_cell.angle_alpha   90.00
_cell.angle_beta   90.00
_cell.angle_gamma   90.00
#
_symmetry.space_group_name_H-M   'P 1'
#
loop_
_entity.id
_entity.type
_entity.pdbx_description
1 polymer ?
#
loop_
_entity_poly.entity_id
_entity_poly.type
_entity_poly.pdbx_seq_one_letter_code
_entity_poly.pdbx_strand_id
1 'polypeptide(L)'
;MATRSAAKAHRQSLKRRIRNRAVRSSTKTMVKRATESIAAGDFEAARLVVRDALSTLDRAARKGVIHPNNAARRKSRLLLKYNAAVAAVQAPVEEKRPARKAAAKSKAAKPAAKKTPAKKTKSK
;
A
#
# COMPACT_ATOMS: atom_id res chain seq x y z
N MET A 1 11.74 24.99 -31.15
CA MET A 1 12.76 25.26 -30.10
C MET A 1 12.11 25.04 -28.73
N ALA A 2 12.60 24.11 -27.92
CA ALA A 2 12.02 23.87 -26.59
C ALA A 2 12.36 25.04 -25.66
N THR A 3 11.39 25.55 -24.91
CA THR A 3 11.61 26.64 -23.95
C THR A 3 12.64 26.24 -22.89
N ARG A 4 13.41 27.20 -22.36
CA ARG A 4 14.46 26.96 -21.35
C ARG A 4 13.92 26.19 -20.12
N SER A 5 12.68 26.46 -19.73
CA SER A 5 11.96 25.76 -18.65
C SER A 5 11.64 24.30 -19.01
N ALA A 6 11.17 24.03 -20.23
CA ALA A 6 10.87 22.68 -20.70
C ALA A 6 12.14 21.80 -20.78
N ALA A 7 13.25 22.34 -21.29
CA ALA A 7 14.53 21.61 -21.35
C ALA A 7 15.04 21.23 -19.95
N LYS A 8 14.86 22.10 -18.95
CA LYS A 8 15.19 21.80 -17.55
C LYS A 8 14.31 20.70 -16.97
N ALA A 9 12.99 20.77 -17.19
CA ALA A 9 12.05 19.75 -16.73
C ALA A 9 12.37 18.37 -17.33
N HIS A 10 12.77 18.32 -18.61
CA HIS A 10 13.21 17.09 -19.26
C HIS A 10 14.45 16.47 -18.59
N ARG A 11 15.49 17.26 -18.32
CA ARG A 11 16.68 16.74 -17.60
C ARG A 11 16.34 16.21 -16.21
N GLN A 12 15.44 16.89 -15.48
CA GLN A 12 14.99 16.44 -14.17
C GLN A 12 14.16 15.15 -14.25
N SER A 13 13.29 15.02 -15.25
CA SER A 13 12.45 13.84 -15.44
C SER A 13 13.29 12.59 -15.72
N LEU A 14 14.33 12.70 -16.55
CA LEU A 14 15.27 11.59 -16.82
C LEU A 14 15.98 11.11 -15.55
N LYS A 15 16.51 12.03 -14.74
CA LYS A 15 17.16 11.71 -13.46
C LYS A 15 16.21 11.04 -12.47
N ARG A 16 14.94 11.50 -12.41
CA ARG A 16 13.90 10.87 -11.57
C ARG A 16 13.49 9.50 -12.11
N ARG A 17 13.39 9.34 -13.43
CA ARG A 17 13.02 8.09 -14.11
C ARG A 17 13.99 6.96 -13.75
N ILE A 18 15.30 7.21 -13.85
CA ILE A 18 16.34 6.21 -13.56
C ILE A 18 16.23 5.72 -12.10
N ARG A 19 16.18 6.65 -11.13
CA ARG A 19 16.03 6.33 -9.71
C ARG A 19 14.73 5.57 -9.41
N ASN A 20 13.62 6.02 -9.97
CA ASN A 20 12.32 5.39 -9.75
C ASN A 20 12.25 3.99 -10.38
N ARG A 21 12.91 3.76 -11.52
CA ARG A 21 12.99 2.44 -12.15
C ARG A 21 13.71 1.43 -11.24
N ALA A 22 14.83 1.82 -10.65
CA ALA A 22 15.57 0.95 -9.72
C ALA A 22 14.74 0.60 -8.47
N VAL A 23 14.08 1.61 -7.85
CA VAL A 23 13.23 1.36 -6.68
C VAL A 23 12.00 0.51 -7.03
N ARG A 24 11.35 0.76 -8.17
CA ARG A 24 10.18 -0.03 -8.60
C ARG A 24 10.52 -1.48 -8.92
N SER A 25 11.66 -1.72 -9.58
CA SER A 25 12.12 -3.09 -9.87
C SER A 25 12.48 -3.83 -8.59
N SER A 26 13.29 -3.24 -7.72
CA SER A 26 13.66 -3.82 -6.42
C SER A 26 12.43 -4.18 -5.59
N THR A 27 11.47 -3.26 -5.42
CA THR A 27 10.22 -3.55 -4.69
C THR A 27 9.38 -4.65 -5.33
N LYS A 28 9.30 -4.71 -6.67
CA LYS A 28 8.60 -5.80 -7.36
C LYS A 28 9.29 -7.14 -7.10
N THR A 29 10.61 -7.18 -7.15
CA THR A 29 11.40 -8.40 -6.88
C THR A 29 11.22 -8.87 -5.44
N MET A 30 11.26 -7.98 -4.46
CA MET A 30 11.06 -8.36 -3.05
C MET A 30 9.67 -8.94 -2.80
N VAL A 31 8.63 -8.34 -3.38
CA VAL A 31 7.27 -8.88 -3.30
C VAL A 31 7.17 -10.25 -3.97
N LYS A 32 7.83 -10.46 -5.12
CA LYS A 32 7.86 -11.75 -5.81
C LYS A 32 8.53 -12.83 -4.95
N ARG A 33 9.71 -12.52 -4.39
CA ARG A 33 10.43 -13.41 -3.47
C ARG A 33 9.57 -13.79 -2.27
N ALA A 34 8.90 -12.82 -1.65
CA ALA A 34 8.00 -13.10 -0.53
C ALA A 34 6.85 -14.03 -0.93
N THR A 35 6.26 -13.86 -2.12
CA THR A 35 5.21 -14.77 -2.60
C THR A 35 5.74 -16.17 -2.93
N GLU A 36 6.96 -16.28 -3.43
CA GLU A 36 7.63 -17.57 -3.71
C GLU A 36 7.96 -18.30 -2.40
N SER A 37 8.50 -17.60 -1.39
CA SER A 37 8.77 -18.18 -0.06
C SER A 37 7.50 -18.66 0.65
N ILE A 38 6.37 -17.95 0.49
CA ILE A 38 5.08 -18.42 1.00
C ILE A 38 4.62 -19.70 0.28
N ALA A 39 4.86 -19.81 -1.01
CA ALA A 39 4.50 -20.99 -1.80
C ALA A 39 5.39 -22.20 -1.50
N ALA A 40 6.65 -21.98 -1.11
CA ALA A 40 7.60 -23.03 -0.76
C ALA A 40 7.26 -23.75 0.57
N GLY A 41 6.43 -23.15 1.43
CA GLY A 41 5.97 -23.78 2.69
C GLY A 41 6.88 -23.56 3.90
N ASP A 42 8.03 -22.89 3.75
CA ASP A 42 8.93 -22.58 4.86
C ASP A 42 8.48 -21.34 5.65
N PHE A 43 7.67 -21.53 6.70
CA PHE A 43 7.01 -20.42 7.41
C PHE A 43 7.97 -19.45 8.11
N GLU A 44 9.03 -19.95 8.75
CA GLU A 44 10.00 -19.10 9.45
C GLU A 44 10.83 -18.25 8.48
N ALA A 45 11.28 -18.86 7.38
CA ALA A 45 11.97 -18.14 6.32
C ALA A 45 11.03 -17.14 5.63
N ALA A 46 9.79 -17.54 5.33
CA ALA A 46 8.78 -16.69 4.73
C ALA A 46 8.45 -15.48 5.62
N ARG A 47 8.41 -15.63 6.95
CA ARG A 47 8.17 -14.53 7.89
C ARG A 47 9.21 -13.42 7.74
N LEU A 48 10.49 -13.78 7.64
CA LEU A 48 11.60 -12.82 7.47
C LEU A 48 11.50 -12.11 6.12
N VAL A 49 11.35 -12.87 5.03
CA VAL A 49 11.26 -12.32 3.67
C VAL A 49 10.03 -11.43 3.50
N VAL A 50 8.89 -11.79 4.08
CA VAL A 50 7.67 -10.97 4.08
C VAL A 50 7.91 -9.66 4.84
N ARG A 51 8.58 -9.69 6.00
CA ARG A 51 8.91 -8.47 6.75
C ARG A 51 9.78 -7.51 5.94
N ASP A 52 10.78 -8.03 5.24
CA ASP A 52 11.64 -7.22 4.38
C ASP A 52 10.87 -6.64 3.18
N ALA A 53 9.98 -7.43 2.58
CA ALA A 53 9.10 -6.95 1.52
C ALA A 53 8.17 -5.82 2.00
N LEU A 54 7.66 -5.88 3.24
CA LEU A 54 6.84 -4.81 3.82
C LEU A 54 7.66 -3.53 4.04
N SER A 55 8.87 -3.66 4.62
CA SER A 55 9.78 -2.54 4.87
C SER A 55 10.19 -1.82 3.57
N THR A 56 10.47 -2.59 2.51
CA THR A 56 10.83 -2.04 1.20
C THR A 56 9.65 -1.34 0.53
N LEU A 57 8.43 -1.85 0.64
CA LEU A 57 7.20 -1.18 0.18
C LEU A 57 7.00 0.17 0.88
N ASP A 58 7.22 0.24 2.19
CA ASP A 58 7.11 1.49 2.95
C ASP A 58 8.19 2.50 2.60
N ARG A 59 9.41 2.02 2.38
CA ARG A 59 10.51 2.88 1.93
C ARG A 59 10.21 3.47 0.55
N ALA A 60 9.61 2.69 -0.35
CA ALA A 60 9.21 3.18 -1.67
C ALA A 60 8.03 4.17 -1.61
N ALA A 61 7.09 3.98 -0.68
CA ALA A 61 5.99 4.91 -0.44
C ALA A 61 6.50 6.25 0.13
N ARG A 62 7.38 6.21 1.15
CA ARG A 62 8.02 7.41 1.73
C ARG A 62 8.81 8.21 0.70
N LYS A 63 9.48 7.53 -0.23
CA LYS A 63 10.20 8.17 -1.36
C LYS A 63 9.27 8.72 -2.46
N GLY A 64 7.95 8.53 -2.36
CA GLY A 64 6.97 8.97 -3.36
C GLY A 64 7.03 8.20 -4.68
N VAL A 65 7.72 7.06 -4.73
CA VAL A 65 7.88 6.26 -5.97
C VAL A 65 6.61 5.46 -6.26
N ILE A 66 5.93 5.02 -5.20
CA ILE A 66 4.66 4.31 -5.20
C ILE A 66 3.69 5.09 -4.30
N HIS A 67 2.45 5.25 -4.74
CA HIS A 67 1.42 5.90 -3.93
C HIS A 67 1.16 5.13 -2.62
N PRO A 68 0.94 5.80 -1.46
CA PRO A 68 0.70 5.13 -0.18
C PRO A 68 -0.42 4.10 -0.25
N ASN A 69 -1.55 4.41 -0.90
CA ASN A 69 -2.64 3.44 -1.10
C ASN A 69 -2.23 2.22 -1.93
N ASN A 70 -1.33 2.36 -2.91
CA ASN A 70 -0.83 1.22 -3.68
C ASN A 70 0.10 0.35 -2.82
N ALA A 71 0.96 0.96 -2.01
CA ALA A 71 1.76 0.23 -1.03
C ALA A 71 0.85 -0.50 -0.03
N ALA A 72 -0.14 0.16 0.55
CA ALA A 72 -1.11 -0.44 1.48
C ALA A 72 -1.86 -1.63 0.87
N ARG A 73 -2.34 -1.51 -0.38
CA ARG A 73 -2.97 -2.63 -1.10
C ARG A 73 -2.03 -3.82 -1.28
N ARG A 74 -0.77 -3.57 -1.66
CA ARG A 74 0.22 -4.65 -1.83
C ARG A 74 0.54 -5.34 -0.51
N LYS A 75 0.72 -4.57 0.57
CA LYS A 75 0.92 -5.13 1.92
C LYS A 75 -0.25 -6.00 2.36
N SER A 76 -1.48 -5.49 2.24
CA SER A 76 -2.69 -6.21 2.64
C SER A 76 -2.80 -7.54 1.89
N ARG A 77 -2.58 -7.54 0.57
CA ARG A 77 -2.60 -8.77 -0.24
C ARG A 77 -1.51 -9.77 0.16
N LEU A 78 -0.29 -9.28 0.43
CA LEU A 78 0.82 -10.16 0.83
C LEU A 78 0.56 -10.79 2.21
N LEU A 79 0.11 -10.00 3.17
CA LEU A 79 -0.24 -10.47 4.51
C LEU A 79 -1.41 -11.44 4.50
N LEU A 80 -2.43 -11.20 3.67
CA LEU A 80 -3.55 -12.11 3.52
C LEU A 80 -3.09 -13.49 3.05
N LYS A 81 -2.19 -13.54 2.05
CA LYS A 81 -1.60 -14.79 1.56
C LYS A 81 -0.76 -15.51 2.62
N TYR A 82 0.11 -14.77 3.31
CA TYR A 82 0.93 -15.33 4.38
C TYR A 82 0.06 -15.89 5.52
N ASN A 83 -0.95 -15.14 5.97
CA ASN A 83 -1.85 -15.57 7.03
C ASN A 83 -2.69 -16.78 6.61
N ALA A 84 -3.15 -16.84 5.36
CA ALA A 84 -3.87 -18.00 4.84
C ALA A 84 -2.98 -19.26 4.84
N ALA A 85 -1.72 -19.13 4.41
CA ALA A 85 -0.76 -20.24 4.43
C ALA A 85 -0.46 -20.71 5.85
N VAL A 86 -0.26 -19.78 6.80
CA VAL A 86 -0.04 -20.11 8.21
C VAL A 86 -1.29 -20.76 8.84
N ALA A 87 -2.48 -20.24 8.56
CA ALA A 87 -3.74 -20.75 9.09
C ALA A 87 -4.03 -22.18 8.59
N ALA A 88 -3.66 -22.51 7.36
CA ALA A 88 -3.78 -23.87 6.82
C ALA A 88 -2.93 -24.88 7.61
N VAL A 89 -1.82 -24.44 8.22
CA VAL A 89 -0.91 -25.31 8.99
C VAL A 89 -1.25 -25.35 10.48
N GLN A 90 -1.79 -24.27 11.04
CA GLN A 90 -2.13 -24.17 12.48
C GLN A 90 -3.53 -24.71 12.84
N ALA A 91 -4.17 -25.48 11.96
CA ALA A 91 -5.53 -25.98 12.13
C ALA A 91 -5.68 -27.29 12.95
N PRO A 92 -4.82 -27.59 13.96
CA PRO A 92 -5.32 -28.42 15.07
C PRO A 92 -4.89 -27.95 16.46
N VAL A 93 -5.09 -26.67 16.83
CA VAL A 93 -5.14 -26.28 18.26
C VAL A 93 -6.23 -25.23 18.48
N GLU A 94 -7.49 -25.67 18.53
CA GLU A 94 -8.54 -24.91 19.20
C GLU A 94 -8.28 -24.93 20.70
N GLU A 95 -8.13 -23.75 21.32
CA GLU A 95 -8.84 -23.44 22.56
C GLU A 95 -8.82 -21.91 22.83
N LYS A 96 -10.03 -21.35 22.92
CA LYS A 96 -10.41 -20.01 23.43
C LYS A 96 -9.64 -18.79 22.90
N ARG A 97 -10.13 -18.20 21.80
CA ARG A 97 -9.97 -16.75 21.58
C ARG A 97 -11.17 -16.01 22.21
N PRO A 98 -10.98 -15.18 23.25
CA PRO A 98 -12.08 -14.39 23.79
C PRO A 98 -12.57 -13.43 22.71
N ALA A 99 -13.90 -13.33 22.60
CA ALA A 99 -14.62 -12.51 21.64
C ALA A 99 -13.92 -11.17 21.40
N ARG A 100 -13.48 -10.92 20.15
CA ARG A 100 -13.23 -9.55 19.71
C ARG A 100 -14.58 -8.86 19.74
N LYS A 101 -14.85 -8.13 20.84
CA LYS A 101 -16.01 -7.27 21.01
C LYS A 101 -16.27 -6.56 19.69
N ALA A 102 -17.45 -6.81 19.14
CA ALA A 102 -17.99 -6.05 18.04
C ALA A 102 -17.82 -4.56 18.39
N ALA A 103 -16.96 -3.85 17.65
CA ALA A 103 -16.97 -2.41 17.67
C ALA A 103 -18.27 -1.98 16.98
N ALA A 104 -19.32 -1.90 17.79
CA ALA A 104 -20.57 -1.28 17.43
C ALA A 104 -20.27 0.14 16.93
N LYS A 105 -20.37 0.36 15.62
CA LYS A 105 -20.56 1.71 15.08
C LYS A 105 -22.03 2.07 15.29
N SER A 106 -22.36 2.53 16.49
CA SER A 106 -23.59 3.28 16.76
C SER A 106 -23.26 4.78 16.83
N LYS A 107 -23.58 5.46 15.72
CA LYS A 107 -24.08 6.83 15.56
C LYS A 107 -23.56 7.93 16.51
N ALA A 108 -22.88 8.92 15.92
CA ALA A 108 -23.10 10.33 16.23
C ALA A 108 -23.34 11.09 14.93
N ALA A 109 -24.59 11.51 14.74
CA ALA A 109 -25.03 12.34 13.63
C ALA A 109 -24.40 13.73 13.73
N LYS A 110 -23.87 14.25 12.63
CA LYS A 110 -23.66 15.68 12.42
C LYS A 110 -24.63 16.11 11.31
N PRO A 111 -25.57 17.03 11.55
CA PRO A 111 -26.58 17.37 10.55
C PRO A 111 -25.92 18.11 9.39
N ALA A 112 -26.13 17.59 8.18
CA ALA A 112 -25.76 18.25 6.94
C ALA A 112 -26.67 19.48 6.74
N ALA A 113 -26.17 20.65 7.13
CA ALA A 113 -26.76 21.92 6.73
C ALA A 113 -26.56 22.10 5.22
N LYS A 114 -27.68 22.19 4.49
CA LYS A 114 -27.79 22.59 3.08
C LYS A 114 -26.92 23.83 2.82
N LYS A 115 -25.84 23.70 2.04
CA LYS A 115 -25.35 24.82 1.23
C LYS A 115 -26.08 24.78 -0.09
N THR A 116 -27.11 25.61 -0.21
CA THR A 116 -27.70 25.99 -1.50
C THR A 116 -26.62 26.59 -2.40
N PRO A 117 -26.59 26.28 -3.71
CA PRO A 117 -25.71 26.97 -4.63
C PRO A 117 -26.23 28.40 -4.84
N ALA A 118 -25.50 29.39 -4.34
CA ALA A 118 -25.77 30.79 -4.62
C ALA A 118 -25.47 31.08 -6.10
N LYS A 119 -26.56 31.27 -6.86
CA LYS A 119 -26.61 31.83 -8.21
C LYS A 119 -25.88 33.18 -8.19
N LYS A 120 -24.65 33.26 -8.72
CA LYS A 120 -24.05 34.54 -9.09
C LYS A 120 -24.79 35.08 -10.32
N THR A 121 -25.73 35.97 -10.07
CA THR A 121 -26.31 36.83 -11.09
C THR A 121 -25.23 37.77 -11.64
N LYS A 122 -25.12 37.78 -12.96
CA LYS A 122 -24.37 38.74 -13.78
C LYS A 122 -25.14 40.06 -13.73
N SER A 123 -24.52 41.15 -13.26
CA SER A 123 -24.97 42.54 -13.49
C SER A 123 -24.05 43.55 -12.81
N LYS A 124 -23.03 44.04 -13.52
CA LYS A 124 -22.87 45.41 -14.03
C LYS A 124 -21.56 45.48 -14.81
#